data_AF-A0A0N0SRW8-F1
#
_entry.id   AF-A0A0N0SRW8-F1
#
_cell.length_a   1.000
_cell.length_b   1.000
_cell.length_c   1.000
_cell.angle_alpha   90.00
_cell.angle_beta   90.00
_cell.angle_gamma   90.00
#
_symmetry.space_group_name_H-M   'P 1'
#
loop_
_entity.id
_entity.type
_entity.pdbx_description
1 polymer ?
#
loop_
_entity_poly.entity_id
_entity_poly.type
_entity_poly.pdbx_seq_one_letter_code
_entity_poly.pdbx_strand_id
1 'polypeptide(L)'
;MNKLAKIAATATSATALLALAGAPAEAAATAYNTRSVTLVADPVATMPDACVTRDVYLATGDYKWSQILGGARIPNRDIYIAAGWYTWKDCIITRNGFYNQQSWLSKPGSATATLADTNELHLSGTYTFGSELAPKF
;
A
#
# COMPACT_ATOMS: atom_id res chain seq x y z
N MET A 1 18.15 74.81 -17.19
CA MET A 1 18.43 73.41 -17.55
C MET A 1 18.16 72.57 -16.30
N ASN A 2 16.95 72.01 -16.18
CA ASN A 2 16.62 70.57 -16.17
C ASN A 2 17.10 69.84 -14.89
N LYS A 3 16.32 69.04 -14.16
CA LYS A 3 14.94 68.52 -14.22
C LYS A 3 14.63 67.88 -12.85
N LEU A 4 13.37 67.95 -12.42
CA LEU A 4 12.78 67.13 -11.36
C LEU A 4 12.79 65.65 -11.78
N ALA A 5 13.05 64.73 -10.84
CA ALA A 5 12.71 63.32 -11.01
C ALA A 5 12.16 62.75 -9.69
N LYS A 6 10.86 62.46 -9.72
CA LYS A 6 10.07 61.77 -8.70
C LYS A 6 10.47 60.29 -8.71
N ILE A 7 10.76 59.73 -7.53
CA ILE A 7 10.96 58.28 -7.38
C ILE A 7 9.58 57.67 -7.10
N ALA A 8 9.08 56.89 -8.06
CA ALA A 8 7.82 56.17 -7.97
C ALA A 8 7.98 54.91 -7.10
N ALA A 9 7.09 54.75 -6.14
CA ALA A 9 6.96 53.52 -5.36
C ALA A 9 6.30 52.43 -6.23
N THR A 10 7.04 51.36 -6.52
CA THR A 10 6.49 50.14 -7.10
C THR A 10 6.03 49.23 -5.96
N ALA A 11 4.72 49.19 -5.72
CA ALA A 11 4.09 48.17 -4.90
C ALA A 11 4.08 46.85 -5.71
N THR A 12 4.97 45.92 -5.35
CA THR A 12 4.91 44.55 -5.84
C THR A 12 3.89 43.77 -5.02
N SER A 13 2.72 43.55 -5.62
CA SER A 13 1.69 42.64 -5.12
C SER A 13 2.25 41.22 -5.03
N ALA A 14 2.42 40.70 -3.82
CA ALA A 14 2.72 39.29 -3.61
C ALA A 14 1.44 38.49 -3.85
N THR A 15 1.33 37.86 -5.02
CA THR A 15 0.28 36.88 -5.31
C THR A 15 0.52 35.68 -4.42
N ALA A 16 -0.31 35.52 -3.38
CA ALA A 16 -0.33 34.30 -2.58
C ALA A 16 -0.79 33.14 -3.49
N LEU A 17 0.16 32.33 -3.93
CA LEU A 17 -0.13 31.02 -4.51
C LEU A 17 -0.76 30.16 -3.42
N LEU A 18 -2.10 30.08 -3.43
CA LEU A 18 -2.83 29.02 -2.74
C LEU A 18 -2.35 27.70 -3.32
N ALA A 19 -1.41 27.05 -2.63
CA ALA A 19 -1.11 25.65 -2.86
C ALA A 19 -2.37 24.86 -2.49
N LEU A 20 -3.22 24.61 -3.50
CA LEU A 20 -4.11 23.46 -3.44
C LEU A 20 -3.18 22.25 -3.26
N ALA A 21 -3.09 21.75 -2.03
CA ALA A 21 -2.63 20.41 -1.76
C ALA A 21 -3.66 19.47 -2.41
N GLY A 22 -3.58 19.34 -3.74
CA GLY A 22 -4.26 18.28 -4.46
C GLY A 22 -3.83 16.99 -3.81
N ALA A 23 -4.80 16.16 -3.45
CA ALA A 23 -4.51 14.79 -3.06
C ALA A 23 -3.53 14.21 -4.08
N PRO A 24 -2.48 13.49 -3.65
CA PRO A 24 -1.49 12.95 -4.58
C PRO A 24 -2.22 12.12 -5.64
N ALA A 25 -1.87 12.33 -6.91
CA ALA A 25 -2.44 11.61 -8.06
C ALA A 25 -2.25 10.07 -7.97
N GLU A 26 -1.49 9.60 -6.97
CA GLU A 26 -1.33 8.19 -6.60
C GLU A 26 -2.60 7.54 -6.01
N ALA A 27 -3.60 8.33 -5.61
CA ALA A 27 -4.84 7.84 -5.02
C ALA A 27 -5.69 6.93 -5.92
N ALA A 28 -5.53 7.01 -7.25
CA ALA A 28 -6.36 6.30 -8.22
C ALA A 28 -5.70 5.07 -8.87
N ALA A 29 -4.42 4.82 -8.60
CA ALA A 29 -3.71 3.67 -9.16
C ALA A 29 -3.78 2.45 -8.22
N THR A 30 -3.76 1.24 -8.80
CA THR A 30 -3.60 0.02 -8.01
C THR A 30 -2.25 0.04 -7.29
N ALA A 31 -2.29 -0.05 -5.96
CA ALA A 31 -1.09 -0.17 -5.14
C ALA A 31 -0.73 -1.65 -4.95
N TYR A 32 0.57 -1.93 -4.90
CA TYR A 32 1.12 -3.29 -4.72
C TYR A 32 2.06 -3.33 -3.52
N ASN A 33 1.97 -4.40 -2.73
CA ASN A 33 2.95 -4.75 -1.71
C ASN A 33 3.37 -6.19 -1.94
N THR A 34 4.38 -6.39 -2.79
CA THR A 34 4.80 -7.72 -3.24
C THR A 34 6.30 -7.91 -3.11
N ARG A 35 6.71 -9.16 -2.95
CA ARG A 35 8.12 -9.58 -3.06
C ARG A 35 8.21 -11.02 -3.56
N SER A 36 9.38 -11.42 -4.06
CA SER A 36 9.66 -12.81 -4.38
C SER A 36 10.16 -13.59 -3.15
N VAL A 37 9.82 -14.87 -3.08
CA VAL A 37 10.27 -15.82 -2.04
C VAL A 37 10.50 -17.19 -2.66
N THR A 38 11.50 -17.92 -2.17
CA THR A 38 11.71 -19.33 -2.49
C THR A 38 11.18 -20.19 -1.35
N LEU A 39 10.23 -21.07 -1.65
CA LEU A 39 9.58 -21.98 -0.72
C LEU A 39 10.14 -23.40 -0.91
N VAL A 40 10.25 -24.13 0.19
CA VAL A 40 10.59 -25.56 0.19
C VAL A 40 9.33 -26.40 0.35
N ALA A 41 9.35 -27.63 -0.18
CA ALA A 41 8.18 -28.51 -0.22
C ALA A 41 7.66 -28.90 1.17
N ASP A 42 8.57 -29.12 2.12
CA ASP A 42 8.24 -29.58 3.48
C ASP A 42 8.72 -28.55 4.51
N PRO A 43 8.01 -27.42 4.68
CA PRO A 43 8.37 -26.47 5.72
C PRO A 43 8.20 -27.05 7.11
N VAL A 44 9.02 -26.58 8.05
CA VAL A 44 8.84 -26.84 9.49
C VAL A 44 8.51 -25.52 10.19
N ALA A 45 7.69 -25.57 11.24
CA ALA A 45 7.17 -24.38 11.93
C ALA A 45 8.26 -23.50 12.59
N THR A 46 9.49 -24.00 12.71
CA THR A 46 10.64 -23.22 13.20
C THR A 46 11.31 -22.37 12.11
N MET A 47 10.96 -22.57 10.83
CA MET A 47 11.42 -21.73 9.75
C MET A 47 10.81 -20.33 9.87
N PRO A 48 11.57 -19.27 9.56
CA PRO A 48 11.07 -17.91 9.66
C PRO A 48 9.95 -17.65 8.64
N ASP A 49 8.97 -16.85 9.04
CA ASP A 49 7.97 -16.31 8.13
C ASP A 49 8.62 -15.36 7.12
N ALA A 50 8.06 -15.35 5.92
CA ALA A 50 8.51 -14.50 4.84
C ALA A 50 7.58 -13.28 4.72
N CYS A 51 8.01 -12.11 5.20
CA CYS A 51 7.19 -10.89 5.20
C CYS A 51 7.72 -9.75 4.31
N VAL A 52 6.81 -8.95 3.77
CA VAL A 52 7.06 -7.63 3.17
C VAL A 52 6.19 -6.59 3.87
N THR A 53 6.74 -5.40 4.11
CA THR A 53 6.02 -4.31 4.79
C THR A 53 6.39 -2.99 4.14
N ARG A 54 5.38 -2.13 3.95
CA ARG A 54 5.55 -0.76 3.48
C ARG A 54 4.50 0.15 4.09
N ASP A 55 4.82 1.43 4.17
CA ASP A 55 3.81 2.45 4.43
C ASP A 55 3.20 2.91 3.11
N VAL A 56 1.90 3.20 3.13
CA VAL A 56 1.15 3.65 1.97
C VAL A 56 0.11 4.69 2.39
N TYR A 57 0.05 5.79 1.64
CA TYR A 57 -1.05 6.73 1.76
C TYR A 57 -2.19 6.25 0.86
N LEU A 58 -3.39 6.11 1.41
CA LEU A 58 -4.59 5.72 0.67
C LEU A 58 -5.59 6.85 0.73
N ALA A 59 -6.29 7.11 -0.38
CA ALA A 59 -7.42 8.03 -0.40
C ALA A 59 -8.68 7.36 0.13
N THR A 60 -9.65 8.17 0.55
CA THR A 60 -10.95 7.65 0.97
C THR A 60 -11.67 6.99 -0.21
N GLY A 61 -12.19 5.78 -0.03
CA GLY A 61 -12.98 5.10 -1.06
C GLY A 61 -13.08 3.59 -0.85
N ASP A 62 -13.77 2.93 -1.77
CA ASP A 62 -13.83 1.47 -1.84
C ASP A 62 -12.67 0.92 -2.67
N TYR A 63 -12.06 -0.13 -2.15
CA TYR A 63 -10.95 -0.84 -2.79
C TYR A 63 -11.28 -2.32 -2.90
N LYS A 64 -10.85 -2.94 -3.99
CA LYS A 64 -10.69 -4.39 -4.05
C LYS A 64 -9.31 -4.75 -3.51
N TRP A 65 -9.27 -5.47 -2.39
CA TRP A 65 -8.05 -6.02 -1.82
C TRP A 65 -7.90 -7.48 -2.22
N SER A 66 -6.83 -7.83 -2.93
CA SER A 66 -6.57 -9.20 -3.39
C SER A 66 -5.18 -9.66 -2.96
N GLN A 67 -5.07 -10.87 -2.40
CA GLN A 67 -3.76 -11.52 -2.22
C GLN A 67 -3.20 -11.99 -3.54
N ILE A 68 -1.88 -11.90 -3.70
CA ILE A 68 -1.14 -12.33 -4.87
C ILE A 68 -0.27 -13.52 -4.48
N LEU A 69 -0.31 -14.60 -5.27
CA LEU A 69 0.61 -15.73 -5.18
C LEU A 69 0.82 -16.35 -6.57
N GLY A 70 2.04 -16.25 -7.11
CA GLY A 70 2.37 -16.85 -8.42
C GLY A 70 1.50 -16.34 -9.59
N GLY A 71 0.91 -15.14 -9.46
CA GLY A 71 0.00 -14.55 -10.44
C GLY A 71 -1.50 -14.74 -10.13
N ALA A 72 -1.86 -15.64 -9.22
CA ALA A 72 -3.23 -15.78 -8.72
C ALA A 72 -3.61 -14.57 -7.85
N ARG A 73 -4.90 -14.20 -7.84
CA ARG A 73 -5.47 -13.05 -7.10
C ARG A 73 -6.56 -13.48 -6.11
N ILE A 74 -6.20 -14.40 -5.23
CA ILE A 74 -7.12 -15.02 -4.26
C ILE A 74 -6.41 -15.23 -2.91
N PRO A 75 -7.14 -15.16 -1.79
CA PRO A 75 -8.49 -14.61 -1.64
C PRO A 75 -8.54 -13.10 -1.96
N ASN A 76 -9.76 -12.59 -2.17
CA ASN A 76 -9.98 -11.16 -2.33
C ASN A 76 -11.28 -10.72 -1.66
N ARG A 77 -11.38 -9.43 -1.33
CA ARG A 77 -12.59 -8.80 -0.79
C ARG A 77 -12.63 -7.32 -1.12
N ASP A 78 -13.82 -6.75 -0.99
CA ASP A 78 -14.00 -5.30 -1.02
C ASP A 78 -13.85 -4.71 0.39
N ILE A 79 -13.28 -3.52 0.47
CA ILE A 79 -13.07 -2.80 1.73
C ILE A 79 -13.19 -1.29 1.51
N TYR A 80 -13.91 -0.63 2.40
CA TYR A 80 -13.90 0.82 2.49
C TYR A 80 -12.70 1.30 3.31
N ILE A 81 -11.95 2.26 2.77
CA ILE A 81 -10.75 2.83 3.37
C ILE A 81 -10.99 4.31 3.60
N ALA A 82 -10.64 4.81 4.79
CA ALA A 82 -10.64 6.23 5.08
C ALA A 82 -9.26 6.83 4.79
N ALA A 83 -9.20 8.02 4.20
CA ALA A 83 -7.94 8.63 3.80
C ALA A 83 -6.90 8.68 4.93
N GLY A 84 -5.65 8.36 4.60
CA GLY A 84 -4.53 8.45 5.55
C GLY A 84 -3.37 7.51 5.24
N TRP A 85 -2.36 7.56 6.11
CA TRP A 85 -1.23 6.64 6.08
C TRP A 85 -1.59 5.32 6.78
N TYR A 86 -1.21 4.23 6.12
CA TYR A 86 -1.36 2.86 6.60
C TYR A 86 -0.02 2.14 6.56
N THR A 87 0.22 1.29 7.56
CA THR A 87 1.25 0.25 7.47
C THR A 87 0.62 -1.00 6.88
N TRP A 88 1.13 -1.42 5.73
CA TRP A 88 0.66 -2.57 4.98
C TRP A 88 1.71 -3.69 5.05
N LYS A 89 1.30 -4.85 5.57
CA LYS A 89 2.16 -6.02 5.77
C LYS A 89 1.55 -7.23 5.11
N ASP A 90 2.36 -7.99 4.38
CA ASP A 90 2.00 -9.28 3.80
C ASP A 90 3.04 -10.31 4.22
N CYS A 91 2.60 -11.51 4.61
CA CYS A 91 3.48 -12.60 5.00
C CYS A 91 3.04 -13.93 4.40
N ILE A 92 4.02 -14.71 3.98
CA ILE A 92 3.92 -16.16 3.95
C ILE A 92 4.30 -16.68 5.33
N ILE A 93 3.33 -17.30 5.98
CA ILE A 93 3.45 -17.84 7.33
C ILE A 93 3.77 -19.32 7.25
N THR A 94 4.82 -19.73 7.93
CA THR A 94 5.30 -21.10 7.89
C THR A 94 4.58 -21.97 8.93
N ARG A 95 4.22 -23.20 8.52
CA ARG A 95 3.60 -24.23 9.35
C ARG A 95 4.33 -25.55 9.13
N ASN A 96 3.95 -26.58 9.89
CA ASN A 96 4.48 -27.93 9.69
C ASN A 96 3.83 -28.56 8.46
N GLY A 97 4.57 -28.60 7.35
CA GLY A 97 4.17 -29.24 6.09
C GLY A 97 3.41 -28.35 5.10
N PHE A 98 3.12 -27.10 5.43
CA PHE A 98 2.46 -26.16 4.51
C PHE A 98 2.75 -24.69 4.87
N TYR A 99 2.26 -23.78 4.04
CA TYR A 99 2.25 -22.34 4.32
C TYR A 99 0.83 -21.77 4.32
N ASN A 100 0.64 -20.61 4.93
CA ASN A 100 -0.53 -19.76 4.72
C ASN A 100 -0.08 -18.37 4.28
N GLN A 101 -0.96 -17.62 3.62
CA GLN A 101 -0.70 -16.22 3.31
C GLN A 101 -1.61 -15.30 4.11
N GLN A 102 -1.03 -14.28 4.74
CA GLN A 102 -1.79 -13.33 5.54
C GLN A 102 -1.34 -11.89 5.27
N SER A 103 -2.33 -11.01 5.21
CA SER A 103 -2.17 -9.60 4.90
C SER A 103 -2.86 -8.75 5.96
N TRP A 104 -2.21 -7.65 6.36
CA TRP A 104 -2.69 -6.71 7.36
C TRP A 104 -2.54 -5.28 6.83
N LEU A 105 -3.56 -4.47 7.08
CA LEU A 105 -3.57 -3.05 6.77
C LEU A 105 -3.94 -2.30 8.05
N SER A 106 -2.98 -1.59 8.62
CA SER A 106 -3.08 -0.96 9.94
C SER A 106 -3.00 0.55 9.83
N LYS A 107 -3.89 1.27 10.52
CA LYS A 107 -3.85 2.74 10.65
C LYS A 107 -3.90 3.10 12.13
N PRO A 108 -3.03 3.99 12.62
CA PRO A 108 -3.07 4.45 14.01
C PRO A 108 -4.48 4.95 14.39
N GLY A 109 -4.99 4.47 15.52
CA GLY A 109 -6.34 4.83 16.00
C GLY A 109 -7.49 4.14 15.27
N SER A 110 -7.23 3.14 14.42
CA SER A 110 -8.26 2.32 13.75
C SER A 110 -8.01 0.83 13.98
N ALA A 111 -9.07 0.02 13.86
CA ALA A 111 -8.92 -1.43 13.86
C ALA A 111 -8.09 -1.88 12.64
N THR A 112 -7.24 -2.89 12.82
CA THR A 112 -6.45 -3.47 11.73
C THR A 112 -7.35 -4.30 10.82
N ALA A 113 -7.32 -4.03 9.52
CA ALA A 113 -8.00 -4.84 8.53
C ALA A 113 -7.12 -6.03 8.12
N THR A 114 -7.69 -7.23 8.05
CA THR A 114 -6.92 -8.45 7.70
C THR A 114 -7.51 -9.21 6.54
N LEU A 115 -6.68 -9.72 5.64
CA LEU A 115 -7.06 -10.67 4.59
C LEU A 115 -6.18 -11.90 4.76
N ALA A 116 -6.77 -13.09 4.87
CA ALA A 116 -6.03 -14.32 5.15
C ALA A 116 -6.51 -15.43 4.22
N ASP A 117 -5.56 -16.14 3.61
CA ASP A 117 -5.83 -17.41 2.97
C ASP A 117 -5.85 -18.50 4.03
N THR A 118 -7.01 -19.14 4.20
CA THR A 118 -7.20 -20.24 5.13
C THR A 118 -6.82 -21.59 4.52
N ASN A 119 -6.50 -21.64 3.23
CA ASN A 119 -6.05 -22.87 2.58
C ASN A 119 -4.60 -23.19 2.97
N GLU A 120 -4.31 -24.49 3.01
CA GLU A 120 -2.94 -24.99 3.16
C GLU A 120 -2.22 -24.92 1.82
N LEU A 121 -1.17 -24.11 1.75
CA LEU A 121 -0.36 -23.94 0.55
C LEU A 121 0.79 -24.95 0.56
N HIS A 122 0.60 -26.04 -0.18
CA HIS A 122 1.60 -27.10 -0.41
C HIS A 122 2.46 -26.76 -1.64
N LEU A 123 3.39 -25.81 -1.48
CA LEU A 123 4.15 -25.22 -2.60
C LEU A 123 5.66 -25.37 -2.44
N SER A 124 6.37 -25.44 -3.57
CA SER A 124 7.84 -25.40 -3.62
C SER A 124 8.33 -24.65 -4.85
N GLY A 125 9.45 -23.94 -4.72
CA GLY A 125 10.02 -23.09 -5.77
C GLY A 125 9.88 -21.60 -5.49
N THR A 126 10.16 -20.77 -6.49
CA THR A 126 10.16 -19.31 -6.34
C THR A 126 8.84 -18.71 -6.81
N TYR A 127 8.20 -17.94 -5.93
CA TYR A 127 6.93 -17.27 -6.18
C TYR A 127 7.03 -15.79 -5.83
N THR A 128 6.32 -14.96 -6.58
CA THR A 128 5.95 -13.61 -6.12
C THR A 128 4.70 -13.71 -5.28
N PHE A 129 4.75 -13.17 -4.06
CA PHE A 129 3.62 -13.09 -3.15
C PHE A 129 3.38 -11.66 -2.66
N GLY A 130 2.22 -11.41 -2.07
CA GLY A 130 1.88 -10.12 -1.46
C GLY A 130 0.39 -9.81 -1.56
N SER A 131 0.03 -8.54 -1.67
CA SER A 131 -1.33 -8.17 -2.08
C SER A 131 -1.37 -6.90 -2.92
N GLU A 132 -2.53 -6.66 -3.54
CA GLU A 132 -2.87 -5.45 -4.28
C GLU A 132 -4.11 -4.77 -3.70
N LEU A 133 -4.11 -3.43 -3.71
CA LEU A 133 -5.25 -2.58 -3.37
C LEU A 133 -5.63 -1.80 -4.64
N ALA A 134 -6.72 -2.21 -5.28
CA ALA A 134 -7.23 -1.59 -6.50
C ALA A 134 -8.42 -0.65 -6.16
N PRO A 135 -8.30 0.67 -6.38
CA PRO A 135 -9.42 1.61 -6.23
C PRO A 135 -10.61 1.25 -7.14
N LYS A 136 -11.83 1.56 -6.70
CA LYS A 136 -13.08 1.34 -7.46
C LYS A 136 -13.78 2.60 -7.98
N PHE A 137 -13.12 3.75 -7.92
CA PHE A 137 -13.68 5.06 -8.24
C PHE A 137 -12.97 5.73 -9.41
#